data_AF-A0A6N7IG99-F1
#
_entry.id   AF-A0A6N7IG99-F1
#
_cell.length_a   1.000
_cell.length_b   1.000
_cell.length_c   1.000
_cell.angle_alpha   90.00
_cell.angle_beta   90.00
_cell.angle_gamma   90.00
#
_symmetry.space_group_name_H-M   'P 1'
#
loop_
_entity.id
_entity.type
_entity.pdbx_description
1 polymer ?
#
loop_
_entity_poly.entity_id
_entity_poly.type
_entity_poly.pdbx_seq_one_letter_code
_entity_poly.pdbx_strand_id
1 'polypeptide(L)'
;MLASLVGFLGDFDKAEDAAQEAFVIAAQRWPASGVPANPGAWLVTTARNRAIDRIRRERTLAEKIYLLPVPEVVMDEFDDTVIKDERLELIFTCCHPALPLEGQVALT
;
A
#
# COMPACT_ATOMS: atom_id res chain seq x y z
N MET A 1 3.96 -26.34 -3.11
CA MET A 1 4.12 -25.07 -3.85
C MET A 1 4.60 -23.97 -2.91
N LEU A 2 3.79 -23.58 -1.91
CA LEU A 2 4.09 -22.46 -1.02
C LEU A 2 5.48 -22.55 -0.37
N ALA A 3 5.85 -23.70 0.23
CA ALA A 3 7.19 -23.90 0.79
C ALA A 3 8.35 -23.65 -0.21
N SER A 4 8.16 -23.97 -1.50
CA SER A 4 9.14 -23.67 -2.54
C SER A 4 9.20 -22.18 -2.89
N LEU A 5 8.07 -21.48 -2.82
CA LEU A 5 8.01 -20.02 -3.02
C LEU A 5 8.61 -19.29 -1.84
N VAL A 6 8.33 -19.72 -0.61
CA VAL A 6 8.95 -19.18 0.62
C VAL A 6 10.46 -19.35 0.55
N GLY A 7 10.96 -20.53 0.18
CA GLY A 7 12.39 -20.75 0.01
C GLY A 7 13.03 -19.93 -1.12
N PHE A 8 12.26 -19.56 -2.16
CA PHE A 8 12.72 -18.72 -3.26
C PHE A 8 12.71 -17.21 -2.92
N LEU A 9 11.69 -16.76 -2.19
CA LEU A 9 11.47 -15.34 -1.87
C LEU A 9 12.11 -14.93 -0.55
N GLY A 10 12.37 -15.89 0.36
CA GLY A 10 12.87 -15.63 1.70
C GLY A 10 11.84 -14.95 2.62
N ASP A 11 10.59 -14.86 2.19
CA ASP A 11 9.53 -14.05 2.79
C ASP A 11 8.20 -14.78 2.61
N PHE A 12 7.50 -15.04 3.71
CA PHE A 12 6.26 -15.81 3.70
C PHE A 12 5.12 -15.04 3.07
N ASP A 13 4.95 -13.78 3.44
CA ASP A 13 3.84 -12.94 2.99
C ASP A 13 3.93 -12.74 1.47
N LYS A 14 5.13 -12.45 0.96
CA LYS A 14 5.35 -12.35 -0.50
C LYS A 14 5.08 -13.65 -1.24
N ALA A 15 5.40 -14.79 -0.61
CA ALA A 15 5.15 -16.10 -1.20
C ALA A 15 3.67 -16.45 -1.23
N GLU A 16 2.92 -16.09 -0.19
CA GLU A 16 1.47 -16.24 -0.12
C GLU A 16 0.79 -15.38 -1.19
N ASP A 17 1.09 -14.09 -1.24
CA ASP A 17 0.54 -13.15 -2.24
C ASP A 17 0.75 -13.68 -3.66
N ALA A 18 1.98 -14.10 -3.98
CA ALA A 18 2.30 -14.61 -5.31
C ALA A 18 1.55 -15.92 -5.65
N ALA A 19 1.34 -16.79 -4.66
CA ALA A 19 0.57 -18.01 -4.84
C ALA A 19 -0.91 -17.69 -5.08
N GLN A 20 -1.49 -16.78 -4.30
CA GLN A 20 -2.88 -16.35 -4.46
C GLN A 20 -3.12 -15.70 -5.83
N GLU A 21 -2.23 -14.82 -6.30
CA GLU A 21 -2.30 -14.26 -7.65
C GLU A 21 -2.28 -15.35 -8.73
N ALA A 22 -1.42 -16.35 -8.60
CA ALA A 22 -1.37 -17.46 -9.54
C ALA A 22 -2.69 -18.26 -9.59
N PHE A 23 -3.33 -18.47 -8.43
CA PHE A 23 -4.65 -19.10 -8.36
C PHE A 23 -5.75 -18.25 -8.98
N VAL A 24 -5.73 -16.93 -8.78
CA VAL A 24 -6.67 -16.01 -9.44
C VAL A 24 -6.54 -16.10 -10.97
N ILE A 25 -5.32 -16.07 -11.49
CA ILE A 25 -5.07 -16.17 -12.94
C ILE A 25 -5.53 -17.54 -13.47
N ALA A 26 -5.27 -18.63 -12.73
CA ALA A 26 -5.77 -19.96 -13.08
C ALA A 26 -7.31 -19.98 -13.16
N ALA A 27 -7.99 -19.47 -12.12
CA ALA A 27 -9.45 -19.43 -12.05
C ALA A 27 -10.08 -18.64 -13.21
N GLN A 28 -9.42 -17.57 -13.65
CA GLN A 28 -9.87 -16.78 -14.81
C GLN A 28 -9.57 -17.48 -16.15
N ARG A 29 -8.41 -18.13 -16.28
CA ARG A 29 -7.90 -18.62 -17.57
C ARG A 29 -8.38 -20.02 -17.92
N TRP A 30 -8.41 -20.93 -16.95
CA TRP A 30 -8.72 -22.34 -17.20
C TRP A 30 -10.12 -22.60 -17.76
N PRO A 31 -11.20 -21.87 -17.36
CA PRO A 31 -12.52 -22.08 -17.95
C PRO A 31 -12.54 -21.88 -19.47
N ALA A 32 -11.77 -20.92 -19.99
CA ALA A 32 -11.75 -20.60 -21.41
C ALA A 32 -10.71 -21.39 -22.21
N SER A 33 -9.57 -21.73 -21.58
CA SER A 33 -8.42 -22.32 -22.30
C SER A 33 -8.05 -23.73 -21.85
N GLY A 34 -8.85 -24.32 -20.96
CA GLY A 34 -8.61 -25.63 -20.39
C GLY A 34 -7.57 -25.62 -19.27
N VAL A 35 -7.56 -26.70 -18.49
CA VAL A 35 -6.58 -26.92 -17.44
C VAL A 35 -5.27 -27.43 -18.09
N PRO A 36 -4.10 -26.83 -17.80
CA PRO A 36 -2.82 -27.28 -18.32
C PRO A 36 -2.52 -28.74 -17.93
N ALA A 37 -1.71 -29.44 -18.73
CA ALA A 37 -1.32 -30.83 -18.46
C ALA A 37 -0.63 -31.03 -17.09
N ASN A 38 0.08 -30.00 -16.60
CA ASN A 38 0.63 -29.98 -15.25
C ASN A 38 0.25 -28.68 -14.52
N PRO A 39 -0.90 -28.65 -13.82
CA PRO A 39 -1.40 -27.46 -13.15
C PRO A 39 -0.46 -26.98 -12.04
N GLY A 40 0.14 -27.92 -11.30
CA GLY A 40 1.05 -27.60 -10.19
C GLY A 40 2.29 -26.86 -10.66
N ALA A 41 2.95 -27.35 -11.71
CA ALA A 41 4.10 -26.69 -12.31
C ALA A 41 3.73 -25.33 -12.91
N TRP A 42 2.56 -25.24 -13.57
CA TRP A 42 2.07 -24.00 -14.13
C TRP A 42 1.84 -22.93 -13.06
N LEU A 43 1.25 -23.30 -11.92
CA LEU A 43 1.01 -22.39 -10.80
C LEU A 43 2.32 -21.91 -10.16
N VAL A 44 3.29 -22.81 -9.93
CA VAL A 44 4.61 -22.42 -9.40
C VAL A 44 5.30 -21.41 -10.32
N THR A 45 5.33 -21.68 -11.62
CA THR A 45 5.95 -20.78 -12.61
C THR A 45 5.23 -19.44 -12.67
N THR A 46 3.90 -19.45 -12.67
CA THR A 46 3.09 -18.23 -12.69
C THR A 46 3.33 -17.37 -11.45
N ALA A 47 3.32 -17.98 -10.26
CA ALA A 47 3.61 -17.30 -9.00
C ALA A 47 5.03 -16.69 -9.00
N ARG A 48 6.04 -17.44 -9.45
CA ARG A 48 7.42 -16.94 -9.54
C ARG A 48 7.53 -15.72 -10.47
N ASN A 49 6.91 -15.79 -11.65
CA ASN A 49 6.92 -14.69 -12.60
C ASN A 49 6.25 -13.44 -12.01
N ARG A 50 5.10 -13.61 -11.34
CA ARG A 50 4.40 -12.51 -10.66
C ARG A 50 5.23 -11.87 -9.55
N ALA A 51 5.89 -12.68 -8.73
CA ALA A 51 6.77 -12.18 -7.68
C ALA A 51 7.95 -11.38 -8.27
N ILE A 52 8.57 -11.87 -9.36
CA ILE A 52 9.66 -11.16 -10.06
C ILE A 52 9.15 -9.82 -10.62
N ASP A 53 7.98 -9.81 -11.25
CA ASP A 53 7.38 -8.60 -11.81
C ASP A 53 7.11 -7.55 -10.73
N ARG A 54 6.62 -7.99 -9.56
CA ARG A 54 6.41 -7.12 -8.38
C ARG A 54 7.72 -6.54 -7.86
N ILE A 55 8.76 -7.37 -7.67
CA ILE A 55 10.09 -6.91 -7.24
C ILE A 55 10.68 -5.88 -8.21
N ARG A 56 10.54 -6.13 -9.53
CA ARG A 56 10.98 -5.18 -10.56
C ARG A 56 10.22 -3.86 -10.47
N ARG A 57 8.90 -3.92 -10.27
CA ARG A 57 8.04 -2.73 -10.12
C ARG A 57 8.40 -1.91 -8.88
N GLU A 58 8.62 -2.57 -7.74
CA GLU A 58 9.04 -1.93 -6.49
C GLU A 58 10.39 -1.24 -6.65
N ARG A 59 11.35 -1.90 -7.31
CA ARG A 59 12.65 -1.29 -7.63
C ARG A 59 12.51 -0.06 -8.52
N THR A 60 11.74 -0.16 -9.61
CA THR A 60 11.49 0.99 -10.50
C THR A 60 10.78 2.13 -9.78
N LEU A 61 9.84 1.82 -8.87
CA LEU A 61 9.18 2.82 -8.05
C LEU A 61 10.19 3.54 -7.13
N ALA A 62 11.03 2.78 -6.43
CA ALA A 62 12.07 3.35 -5.57
C ALA A 62 13.05 4.24 -6.35
N GLU A 63 13.46 3.84 -7.55
CA GLU A 63 14.33 4.64 -8.42
C GLU A 63 13.65 5.93 -8.91
N LYS A 64 12.34 5.87 -9.22
CA LYS A 64 11.59 7.00 -9.78
C LYS A 64 11.03 7.97 -8.74
N ILE A 65 10.79 7.53 -7.50
CA ILE A 65 10.27 8.39 -6.43
C ILE A 65 11.17 9.60 -6.22
N TYR A 66 12.49 9.45 -6.33
CA TYR A 66 13.44 10.56 -6.20
C TYR A 66 13.40 11.58 -7.34
N LEU A 67 12.73 11.26 -8.45
CA LEU A 67 12.54 12.17 -9.59
C LEU A 67 11.23 12.97 -9.48
N LEU A 68 10.35 12.60 -8.56
CA LEU A 68 9.10 13.32 -8.35
C LEU A 68 9.40 14.63 -7.62
N PRO A 69 8.82 15.76 -8.06
CA PRO A 69 8.83 16.98 -7.26
C PRO A 69 8.21 16.69 -5.90
N VAL A 70 8.85 17.16 -4.83
CA VAL A 70 8.18 17.19 -3.53
C VAL A 70 6.94 18.05 -3.72
N PRO A 71 5.72 17.54 -3.44
CA PRO A 71 4.54 18.39 -3.50
C PRO A 71 4.80 19.57 -2.56
N GLU A 72 4.72 20.78 -3.09
CA GLU A 72 4.63 21.97 -2.25
C GLU A 72 3.43 21.74 -1.34
N VAL A 73 3.69 21.50 -0.07
CA VAL A 73 2.67 21.60 0.95
C VAL A 73 2.35 23.08 0.99
N VAL A 74 1.36 23.48 0.19
CA VAL A 74 0.75 24.80 0.31
C VAL A 74 0.03 24.75 1.65
N MET A 75 0.75 25.10 2.71
CA MET A 75 0.11 25.63 3.89
C MET A 75 -0.52 26.92 3.39
N ASP A 76 -1.81 26.89 3.06
CA ASP A 76 -2.58 28.13 3.07
C ASP A 76 -2.25 28.80 4.39
N GLU A 77 -1.76 30.05 4.33
CA GLU A 77 -1.71 30.89 5.51
C GLU A 77 -3.13 30.91 6.05
N PHE A 78 -3.36 30.13 7.10
CA PHE A 78 -4.63 30.12 7.81
C PHE A 78 -4.80 31.54 8.35
N ASP A 79 -5.67 32.31 7.70
CA ASP A 79 -6.08 33.58 8.23
C ASP A 79 -6.98 33.29 9.44
N ASP A 80 -6.38 33.32 10.62
CA ASP A 80 -7.06 33.13 11.91
C ASP A 80 -8.27 34.08 12.08
N THR A 81 -8.37 35.15 11.27
CA THR A 81 -9.49 36.09 11.30
C THR A 81 -10.71 35.65 10.47
N VAL A 82 -10.62 34.59 9.66
CA VAL A 82 -11.71 34.11 8.79
C VAL A 82 -12.70 33.20 9.54
N ILE A 83 -12.31 32.64 10.68
CA ILE A 83 -13.17 31.76 11.49
C ILE A 83 -14.10 32.63 12.35
N LYS A 84 -15.23 33.06 11.77
CA LYS A 84 -16.27 33.86 12.47
C LYS A 84 -17.22 33.02 13.35
N ASP A 85 -16.77 31.87 13.82
CA ASP A 85 -17.55 30.96 14.66
C ASP A 85 -16.73 30.59 15.89
N GLU A 86 -17.05 31.22 17.03
CA GLU A 86 -16.35 31.12 18.31
C GLU A 86 -16.17 29.66 18.77
N ARG A 87 -17.04 28.75 18.32
CA ARG A 87 -16.94 27.31 18.63
C ARG A 87 -15.86 26.60 17.83
N LEU A 88 -15.68 26.97 16.55
CA LEU A 88 -14.65 26.37 15.71
C LEU A 88 -13.27 26.92 16.08
N GLU A 89 -13.17 28.20 16.45
CA GLU A 89 -11.94 28.82 16.98
C GLU A 89 -11.43 28.06 18.22
N LEU A 90 -12.32 27.70 19.14
CA LEU A 90 -11.98 26.96 20.34
C LEU A 90 -11.49 25.53 20.03
N ILE A 91 -12.14 24.84 19.08
CA ILE A 91 -11.73 23.49 18.64
C ILE A 91 -10.33 23.52 18.02
N PHE A 92 -10.04 24.47 17.13
CA PHE A 92 -8.72 24.58 16.51
C PHE A 92 -7.62 24.96 17.50
N THR A 93 -7.92 25.86 18.45
CA THR A 93 -6.99 26.22 19.52
C THR A 93 -6.65 25.01 20.39
N CYS A 94 -7.65 24.23 20.80
CA CYS A 94 -7.43 23.00 21.55
C CYS A 94 -6.63 21.96 20.76
N CYS A 95 -6.84 21.82 19.45
CA CYS A 95 -6.09 20.86 18.62
C CYS A 95 -4.68 21.31 18.19
N HIS A 96 -4.17 22.44 18.70
CA HIS A 96 -2.89 22.99 18.28
C HIS A 96 -1.69 22.13 18.77
N PRO A 97 -0.74 21.73 17.90
CA PRO A 97 0.34 20.80 18.25
C PRO A 97 1.36 21.34 19.25
N ALA A 98 1.37 22.66 19.49
CA ALA A 98 2.18 23.26 20.55
C ALA A 98 1.61 23.05 21.96
N LEU A 99 0.38 22.53 22.10
CA LEU A 99 -0.22 22.18 23.38
C LEU A 99 0.08 20.73 23.76
N PRO A 100 0.37 20.44 25.04
CA PRO A 100 0.47 19.07 25.54
C PRO A 100 -0.87 18.35 25.41
N LEU A 101 -0.86 17.00 25.32
CA LEU A 101 -2.04 16.18 25.06
C LEU A 101 -3.21 16.47 26.01
N GLU A 102 -2.91 16.75 27.28
CA GLU A 102 -3.90 17.13 28.29
C GLU A 102 -4.65 18.44 27.94
N GLY A 103 -3.94 19.40 27.32
CA GLY A 103 -4.53 20.65 26.82
C GLY A 103 -5.38 20.48 25.56
N GLN A 104 -5.19 19.38 24.82
CA GLN A 104 -5.94 19.10 23.58
C GLN A 104 -7.32 18.47 23.82
N VAL A 105 -7.57 17.96 25.03
CA VAL A 105 -8.79 17.21 25.39
C VAL A 105 -9.68 18.02 26.35
N ALA A 106 -9.37 19.30 26.60
CA ALA A 106 -10.03 20.13 27.61
C ALA A 106 -11.52 20.49 27.32
N LEU A 107 -12.09 20.01 26.21
CA LEU A 107 -13.51 20.17 25.87
C LEU A 107 -14.34 19.01 26.46
N THR A 108 -14.61 19.06 27.77
CA THR A 108 -15.63 18.24 28.46
C THR A 108 -16.46 19.09 29.40
#